data_AF-A0A6V7MC75-F1
#
_entry.id   AF-A0A6V7MC75-F1
#
_cell.length_a   1.000
_cell.length_b   1.000
_cell.length_c   1.000
_cell.angle_alpha   90.00
_cell.angle_beta   90.00
_cell.angle_gamma   90.00
#
_symmetry.space_group_name_H-M   'P 1'
#
loop_
_entity.id
_entity.type
_entity.pdbx_description
1 polymer ?
#
loop_
_entity_poly.entity_id
_entity_poly.type
_entity_poly.pdbx_seq_one_letter_code
_entity_poly.pdbx_strand_id
1 'polypeptide(L)'
;MKYPIVPNNKQKPGYLPSRDVDIGEFGVVIGWGMEIETGQLSEKLKGVSVYLTNSTECQKFVGAYLYDTQICGLSNDGSGFCS
;
A
#
# COMPACT_ATOMS: atom_id res chain seq x y z
N MET A 1 16.42 -15.75 -5.59
CA MET A 1 16.08 -16.19 -6.97
C MET A 1 17.27 -16.94 -7.55
N LYS A 2 17.05 -18.08 -8.21
CA LYS A 2 18.13 -18.88 -8.82
C LYS A 2 18.39 -18.50 -10.30
N TYR A 3 17.41 -17.89 -10.96
CA TYR A 3 17.49 -17.44 -12.36
C TYR A 3 16.82 -16.07 -12.52
N PRO A 4 17.24 -15.26 -13.52
CA PRO A 4 16.60 -13.98 -13.82
C PRO A 4 15.12 -14.14 -14.20
N ILE A 5 14.30 -13.17 -13.81
CA ILE A 5 12.91 -13.09 -14.27
C ILE A 5 12.90 -12.65 -15.74
N VAL A 6 12.14 -13.36 -16.58
CA VAL A 6 11.94 -13.02 -18.00
C VAL A 6 10.66 -12.18 -18.15
N PRO A 7 10.75 -10.90 -18.56
CA PRO A 7 9.57 -10.04 -18.71
C PRO A 7 8.55 -10.57 -19.71
N ASN A 8 7.27 -10.38 -19.43
CA ASN A 8 6.16 -10.69 -20.33
C ASN A 8 4.94 -9.78 -20.06
N ASN A 9 3.76 -10.12 -20.59
CA ASN A 9 2.55 -9.32 -20.41
C ASN A 9 1.98 -9.35 -18.97
N LYS A 10 2.44 -10.28 -18.11
CA LYS A 10 2.03 -10.43 -16.70
C LYS A 10 3.15 -10.16 -15.70
N GLN A 11 4.39 -10.01 -16.16
CA GLN A 11 5.57 -9.86 -15.31
C GLN A 11 6.42 -8.68 -15.81
N LYS A 12 6.42 -7.59 -15.05
CA LYS A 12 7.19 -6.38 -15.34
C LYS A 12 7.69 -5.77 -14.02
N PRO A 13 8.88 -5.15 -14.01
CA PRO A 13 9.37 -4.45 -12.83
C PRO A 13 8.53 -3.20 -12.55
N GLY A 14 8.39 -2.86 -11.26
CA GLY A 14 7.89 -1.56 -10.84
C GLY A 14 9.02 -0.53 -10.88
N TYR A 15 8.70 0.71 -11.27
CA TYR A 15 9.66 1.80 -11.23
C TYR A 15 9.79 2.36 -9.82
N LEU A 16 11.03 2.64 -9.42
CA LEU A 16 11.29 3.30 -8.14
C LEU A 16 11.02 4.81 -8.28
N PRO A 17 10.45 5.45 -7.25
CA PRO A 17 10.25 6.88 -7.23
C PRO A 17 11.60 7.61 -7.09
N SER A 18 11.65 8.85 -7.60
CA SER A 18 12.82 9.74 -7.47
C SER A 18 12.60 10.88 -6.47
N ARG A 19 11.43 10.93 -5.84
CA ARG A 19 11.03 11.94 -4.86
C ARG A 19 10.03 11.34 -3.87
N ASP A 20 9.81 12.03 -2.77
CA ASP A 20 8.77 11.69 -1.81
C ASP A 20 7.37 12.02 -2.36
N VAL A 21 6.37 11.44 -1.71
CA VAL A 21 4.96 11.54 -2.09
C VAL A 21 4.37 12.84 -1.56
N ASP A 22 3.52 13.48 -2.38
CA ASP A 22 2.80 14.69 -1.98
C ASP A 22 1.46 14.33 -1.32
N ILE A 23 0.94 15.23 -0.48
CA ILE A 23 -0.37 15.04 0.14
C ILE A 23 -1.45 14.99 -0.95
N GLY A 24 -2.32 13.98 -0.87
CA GLY A 24 -3.43 13.79 -1.80
C GLY A 24 -3.05 13.03 -3.07
N GLU A 25 -1.79 12.60 -3.23
CA GLU A 25 -1.43 11.69 -4.31
C GLU A 25 -2.16 10.34 -4.16
N PHE A 26 -2.53 9.74 -5.28
CA PHE A 26 -3.22 8.45 -5.29
C PHE A 26 -2.23 7.30 -5.28
N GLY A 27 -2.47 6.33 -4.40
CA GLY A 27 -1.79 5.05 -4.37
C GLY A 27 -2.77 3.89 -4.59
N VAL A 28 -2.24 2.74 -5.01
CA VAL A 28 -2.98 1.48 -5.04
C VAL A 28 -2.21 0.45 -4.24
N VAL A 29 -2.87 -0.12 -3.22
CA VAL A 29 -2.34 -1.24 -2.45
C VAL A 29 -2.97 -2.51 -2.99
N ILE A 30 -2.15 -3.53 -3.30
CA ILE A 30 -2.61 -4.82 -3.81
C ILE A 30 -2.14 -5.96 -2.91
N GLY A 31 -2.94 -7.02 -2.79
CA GLY A 31 -2.58 -8.18 -1.97
C GLY A 31 -3.62 -9.30 -1.95
N TRP A 32 -3.29 -10.37 -1.24
CA TRP A 32 -4.13 -11.55 -1.00
C TRP A 32 -4.51 -11.70 0.48
N GLY A 33 -4.41 -10.62 1.26
CA GLY A 33 -4.71 -10.61 2.70
C GLY A 33 -6.17 -10.90 3.00
N MET A 34 -6.53 -10.82 4.29
CA MET A 34 -7.90 -11.01 4.75
C MET A 34 -8.84 -9.92 4.19
N GLU A 35 -10.03 -10.30 3.74
CA GLU A 35 -11.03 -9.35 3.21
C GLU A 35 -11.84 -8.66 4.31
N ILE A 36 -11.87 -9.27 5.50
CA ILE A 36 -12.49 -8.75 6.72
C ILE A 36 -11.57 -9.04 7.89
N GLU A 37 -11.64 -8.25 8.96
CA GLU A 37 -10.89 -8.52 10.18
C GLU A 37 -11.18 -9.93 10.69
N THR A 38 -10.13 -10.69 11.01
CA THR A 38 -10.22 -12.10 11.44
C THR A 38 -10.85 -13.08 10.43
N GLY A 39 -10.95 -12.67 9.16
CA GLY A 39 -11.50 -13.47 8.08
C GLY A 39 -10.52 -14.46 7.45
N GLN A 40 -10.90 -14.99 6.30
CA GLN A 40 -10.04 -15.85 5.48
C GLN A 40 -9.22 -15.01 4.49
N LEU A 41 -8.04 -15.54 4.12
CA LEU A 41 -7.23 -14.98 3.04
C LEU A 41 -7.98 -15.03 1.71
N SER A 42 -7.74 -14.03 0.86
CA SER A 42 -8.37 -14.00 -0.44
C SER A 42 -7.71 -14.95 -1.44
N GLU A 43 -8.52 -15.72 -2.17
CA GLU A 43 -8.05 -16.54 -3.29
C GLU A 43 -7.68 -15.70 -4.53
N LYS A 44 -8.11 -14.44 -4.57
CA LYS A 44 -7.92 -13.53 -5.71
C LYS A 44 -7.13 -12.31 -5.28
N LEU A 45 -6.29 -11.80 -6.18
CA LEU A 45 -5.60 -10.53 -5.95
C LEU A 45 -6.64 -9.41 -5.80
N LYS A 46 -6.58 -8.70 -4.67
CA LYS A 46 -7.40 -7.52 -4.40
C LYS A 46 -6.58 -6.25 -4.55
N GLY A 47 -7.27 -5.14 -4.76
CA GLY A 47 -6.69 -3.81 -4.83
C GLY A 47 -7.59 -2.79 -4.16
N VAL A 48 -7.01 -1.86 -3.42
CA VAL A 48 -7.70 -0.72 -2.81
C VAL A 48 -6.98 0.57 -3.17
N SER A 49 -7.74 1.61 -3.48
CA SER A 49 -7.21 2.95 -3.72
C SER A 49 -7.05 3.68 -2.40
N VAL A 50 -5.92 4.36 -2.24
CA VAL A 50 -5.59 5.16 -1.06
C VAL A 50 -5.16 6.56 -1.49
N TYR A 51 -5.42 7.53 -0.63
CA TYR A 51 -4.84 8.86 -0.70
C TYR A 51 -3.63 8.91 0.21
N LEU A 52 -2.49 9.26 -0.35
CA LEU A 52 -1.26 9.41 0.40
C LEU A 52 -1.32 10.70 1.22
N THR A 53 -0.79 10.64 2.43
CA THR A 53 -0.69 11.78 3.32
C THR A 53 0.72 11.89 3.88
N ASN A 54 1.11 13.09 4.29
CA ASN A 54 2.43 13.30 4.88
C ASN A 54 2.47 12.81 6.35
N SER A 55 3.69 12.71 6.89
CA SER A 55 3.91 12.20 8.25
C SER A 55 3.24 13.05 9.32
N THR A 56 3.24 14.39 9.17
CA THR A 56 2.65 15.31 10.13
C THR A 56 1.15 15.10 10.28
N GLU A 57 0.44 14.89 9.18
CA GLU A 57 -1.01 14.63 9.21
C GLU A 57 -1.28 13.24 9.75
N CYS A 58 -0.50 12.24 9.34
CA CYS A 58 -0.67 10.86 9.78
C CYS A 58 -0.47 10.69 11.30
N GLN A 59 0.49 11.40 11.91
CA GLN A 59 0.74 11.37 13.35
C GLN A 59 -0.50 11.71 14.19
N LYS A 60 -1.44 12.49 13.66
CA LYS A 60 -2.71 12.79 14.34
C LYS A 60 -3.60 11.56 14.51
N PHE A 61 -3.46 10.56 13.64
CA PHE A 61 -4.25 9.33 13.64
C PHE A 61 -3.53 8.16 14.31
N VAL A 62 -2.22 8.00 14.08
CA VAL A 62 -1.45 6.83 14.56
C VAL A 62 -0.60 7.12 15.80
N GLY A 63 -0.49 8.38 16.24
CA GLY A 63 0.29 8.80 17.40
C GLY A 63 1.80 8.86 17.16
N ALA A 64 2.59 8.71 18.22
CA ALA A 64 4.03 9.00 18.25
C ALA A 64 4.94 7.94 17.57
N TYR A 65 4.37 6.91 16.93
CA TYR A 65 5.14 5.80 16.34
C TYR A 65 5.28 5.93 14.81
N LEU A 66 5.50 7.14 14.30
CA LEU A 66 5.71 7.39 12.88
C LEU A 66 7.09 7.99 12.63
N TYR A 67 7.89 7.30 11.81
CA TYR A 67 9.24 7.66 11.42
C TYR A 67 9.31 8.10 9.94
N ASP A 68 10.37 8.81 9.56
CA ASP A 68 10.58 9.31 8.19
C ASP A 68 10.78 8.19 7.15
N THR A 69 10.88 6.94 7.58
CA THR A 69 10.97 5.74 6.70
C THR A 69 9.61 5.13 6.39
N GLN A 70 8.51 5.78 6.80
CA GLN A 70 7.14 5.31 6.62
C GLN A 70 6.31 6.31 5.82
N ILE A 71 5.32 5.78 5.10
CA ILE A 71 4.34 6.56 4.36
C ILE A 71 2.96 6.11 4.82
N CYS A 72 2.02 7.05 4.92
CA CYS A 72 0.64 6.76 5.29
C CYS A 72 -0.29 6.91 4.09
N GLY A 73 -1.21 5.95 3.95
CA GLY A 73 -2.28 5.97 2.97
C GLY A 73 -3.63 5.88 3.68
N LEU A 74 -4.54 6.78 3.31
CA LEU A 74 -5.90 6.86 3.82
C LEU A 74 -6.86 6.25 2.78
N SER A 75 -7.71 5.34 3.21
CA SER A 75 -8.79 4.76 2.41
C SER A 75 -10.15 5.22 2.92
N ASN A 76 -11.21 4.95 2.17
CA ASN A 76 -12.58 5.25 2.60
C ASN A 76 -12.99 4.38 3.79
N ASP A 77 -13.95 4.85 4.59
CA ASP A 77 -14.50 4.09 5.71
C ASP A 77 -14.91 2.67 5.29
N GLY A 78 -14.52 1.68 6.11
CA GLY A 78 -14.76 0.25 5.86
C GLY A 78 -13.83 -0.38 4.81
N SER A 79 -12.85 0.36 4.29
CA SER A 79 -11.81 -0.17 3.39
C SER A 79 -10.42 0.11 3.95
N GLY A 80 -9.50 -0.81 3.75
CA GLY A 80 -8.13 -0.74 4.25
C GLY A 80 -7.29 -1.89 3.72
N PHE A 81 -6.07 -2.01 4.20
CA PHE A 81 -5.20 -3.15 3.91
C PHE A 81 -4.94 -3.92 5.20
N CYS A 82 -4.97 -5.25 5.10
CA CYS A 82 -4.71 -6.16 6.21
C CYS A 82 -3.75 -7.25 5.72
N SER A 83 -2.87 -7.70 6.60
CA SER A 83 -1.90 -8.78 6.34
C SER A 83 -2.36 -10.08 6.96
#